data_AF-A0A2A9NB61-F1
#
_entry.id   AF-A0A2A9NB61-F1
#
_cell.length_a   1.000
_cell.length_b   1.000
_cell.length_c   1.000
_cell.angle_alpha   90.00
_cell.angle_beta   90.00
_cell.angle_gamma   90.00
#
_symmetry.space_group_name_H-M   'P 1'
#
loop_
_entity.id
_entity.type
_entity.pdbx_description
1 polymer ?
#
loop_
_entity_poly.entity_id
_entity_poly.type
_entity_poly.pdbx_seq_one_letter_code
_entity_poly.pdbx_strand_id
1 'polypeptide(L)'
;YVSVSLLHTKQTTPIIKRSLNPVFPAKEATFEFPIYLSVVERLLGGVGVVELVVWDKDMFSRDYLGEVGVGVERWFKRSEEAFGWDEPGNKPFVLSLESTRANTAATGTIKIKMGFVHPPGGTSLLDFNEIYRMLVRRSRGVGLSVVSAPPVSFY
;
A
#
# COMPACT_ATOMS: atom_id res chain seq x y z
N TYR A 1 -12.73 -1.54 8.83
CA TYR A 1 -11.62 -2.44 8.46
C TYR A 1 -10.77 -1.76 7.39
N VAL A 2 -9.56 -2.26 7.14
CA VAL A 2 -8.70 -1.73 6.07
C VAL A 2 -8.53 -2.80 5.00
N SER A 3 -8.72 -2.39 3.75
CA SER A 3 -8.36 -3.19 2.58
C SER A 3 -6.97 -2.77 2.12
N VAL A 4 -6.08 -3.73 1.88
CA VAL A 4 -4.72 -3.50 1.38
C VAL A 4 -4.57 -4.20 0.04
N SER A 5 -4.18 -3.48 -1.00
CA SER A 5 -3.87 -4.04 -2.31
C SER A 5 -2.47 -3.70 -2.78
N LEU A 6 -1.87 -4.66 -3.48
CA LEU A 6 -0.68 -4.48 -4.29
C LEU A 6 -0.89 -5.29 -5.57
N LEU A 7 -0.83 -4.62 -6.73
CA LEU A 7 -1.13 -5.21 -8.03
C LEU A 7 -2.56 -5.78 -8.09
N HIS A 8 -2.71 -7.07 -8.39
CA HIS A 8 -4.01 -7.77 -8.45
C HIS A 8 -4.36 -8.49 -7.15
N THR A 9 -3.50 -8.42 -6.14
CA THR A 9 -3.71 -9.10 -4.86
C THR A 9 -4.29 -8.10 -3.85
N LYS A 10 -5.37 -8.52 -3.20
CA LYS A 10 -6.08 -7.73 -2.19
C LYS A 10 -6.27 -8.56 -0.93
N GLN A 11 -5.93 -7.99 0.21
CA GLN A 11 -6.16 -8.55 1.53
C GLN A 11 -6.92 -7.56 2.41
N THR A 12 -7.55 -8.03 3.48
CA THR A 12 -8.33 -7.17 4.38
C THR A 12 -8.04 -7.52 5.83
N THR A 13 -7.94 -6.49 6.67
CA THR A 13 -7.86 -6.69 8.11
C THR A 13 -9.17 -7.23 8.67
N PRO A 14 -9.15 -7.79 9.90
CA PRO A 14 -10.36 -7.99 10.68
C PRO A 14 -11.17 -6.70 10.87
N ILE A 15 -12.45 -6.86 11.19
CA ILE A 15 -13.32 -5.75 11.55
C ILE A 15 -13.18 -5.49 13.05
N ILE A 16 -12.70 -4.30 13.42
CA ILE A 16 -12.75 -3.81 14.80
C ILE A 16 -14.01 -2.97 14.94
N LYS A 17 -14.89 -3.37 15.86
CA LYS A 17 -16.17 -2.70 16.09
C LYS A 17 -15.99 -1.55 17.09
N ARG A 18 -16.75 -0.46 16.88
CA ARG A 18 -16.91 0.64 17.84
C ARG A 18 -15.58 1.27 18.29
N SER A 19 -14.69 1.57 17.33
CA SER A 19 -13.45 2.28 17.62
C SER A 19 -13.13 3.31 16.54
N LEU A 20 -12.83 4.54 16.96
CA LEU A 20 -12.33 5.62 16.09
C LEU A 20 -10.80 5.57 15.90
N ASN A 21 -10.11 4.77 16.71
CA ASN A 21 -8.67 4.54 16.60
C ASN A 21 -8.39 3.02 16.66
N PRO A 22 -8.79 2.26 15.63
CA PRO A 22 -8.65 0.82 15.62
C PRO A 22 -7.17 0.42 15.59
N VAL A 23 -6.77 -0.50 16.49
CA VAL A 23 -5.44 -1.11 16.51
C VAL A 23 -5.58 -2.57 16.10
N PHE A 24 -5.02 -2.93 14.95
CA PHE A 24 -5.14 -4.28 14.41
C PHE A 24 -4.04 -5.21 14.98
N PRO A 25 -4.38 -6.44 15.41
CA PRO A 25 -3.38 -7.41 15.86
C PRO A 25 -2.42 -7.77 14.72
N ALA A 26 -1.11 -7.72 14.99
CA ALA A 26 -0.08 -7.99 13.97
C ALA A 26 -0.25 -9.36 13.29
N LYS A 27 -0.70 -10.38 14.04
CA LYS A 27 -0.95 -11.74 13.51
C LYS A 27 -2.01 -11.78 12.40
N GLU A 28 -2.95 -10.84 12.40
CA GLU A 28 -4.11 -10.83 11.51
C GLU A 28 -4.08 -9.65 10.52
N ALA A 29 -3.13 -8.73 10.67
CA ALA A 29 -2.99 -7.53 9.85
C ALA A 29 -1.56 -7.35 9.29
N THR A 30 -0.76 -8.42 9.30
CA THR A 30 0.49 -8.50 8.53
C THR A 30 0.21 -9.34 7.29
N PHE A 31 0.47 -8.75 6.13
CA PHE A 31 0.18 -9.36 4.84
C PHE A 31 1.46 -9.45 4.03
N GLU A 32 1.73 -10.63 3.48
CA GLU A 32 2.81 -10.85 2.54
C GLU A 32 2.27 -10.78 1.11
N PHE A 33 2.94 -10.00 0.27
CA PHE A 33 2.63 -9.89 -1.14
C PHE A 33 3.84 -10.37 -1.94
N PRO A 34 3.75 -11.50 -2.66
CA PRO A 34 4.88 -11.98 -3.44
C PRO A 34 5.16 -11.05 -4.62
N ILE A 35 6.42 -10.62 -4.76
CA ILE A 35 6.87 -9.74 -5.84
C ILE A 35 7.68 -10.59 -6.83
N TYR A 36 7.06 -10.95 -7.95
CA TYR A 36 7.73 -11.70 -9.01
C TYR A 36 8.25 -10.73 -10.08
N LEU A 37 9.57 -10.59 -10.22
CA LEU A 37 10.20 -9.68 -11.20
C LEU A 37 9.75 -9.93 -12.65
N SER A 38 9.44 -11.18 -13.00
CA SER A 38 8.92 -11.56 -14.31
C SER A 38 7.47 -11.09 -14.56
N VAL A 39 6.66 -11.05 -13.50
CA VAL A 39 5.29 -10.53 -13.54
C VAL A 39 5.30 -9.00 -13.55
N VAL A 40 6.29 -8.41 -12.87
CA VAL A 40 6.57 -6.97 -12.89
C VAL A 40 6.82 -6.43 -14.30
N GLU A 41 7.41 -7.24 -15.19
CA GLU A 41 7.68 -6.85 -16.58
C GLU A 41 6.48 -7.04 -17.52
N ARG A 42 5.65 -8.06 -17.29
CA ARG A 42 4.61 -8.47 -18.26
C ARG A 42 3.25 -7.80 -18.08
N LEU A 43 2.93 -7.27 -16.89
CA LEU A 43 1.58 -6.80 -16.58
C LEU A 43 1.45 -5.30 -16.33
N LEU A 44 2.55 -4.54 -16.27
CA LEU A 44 2.55 -3.36 -15.42
C LEU A 44 2.99 -2.08 -16.10
N GLY A 45 1.96 -1.31 -16.45
CA GLY A 45 1.99 0.14 -16.33
C GLY A 45 1.99 0.65 -14.88
N GLY A 46 2.48 -0.11 -13.88
CA GLY A 46 2.51 0.35 -12.49
C GLY A 46 2.74 -0.73 -11.43
N VAL A 47 3.95 -1.29 -11.31
CA VAL A 47 4.41 -1.71 -9.97
C VAL A 47 4.73 -0.44 -9.24
N GLY A 48 3.94 -0.09 -8.25
CA GLY A 48 4.36 1.03 -7.44
C GLY A 48 3.51 1.24 -6.23
N VAL A 49 2.21 1.08 -6.34
CA VAL A 49 1.33 1.60 -5.31
C VAL A 49 0.87 0.45 -4.42
N VAL A 50 1.25 0.52 -3.14
CA VAL A 50 0.51 -0.17 -2.09
C VAL A 50 -0.66 0.72 -1.73
N GLU A 51 -1.86 0.24 -1.99
CA GLU A 51 -3.10 0.97 -1.75
C GLU A 51 -3.74 0.47 -0.46
N LEU A 52 -4.13 1.40 0.41
CA LEU A 52 -4.89 1.11 1.61
C LEU A 52 -6.20 1.88 1.55
N VAL A 53 -7.33 1.18 1.64
CA VAL A 53 -8.66 1.78 1.64
C VAL A 53 -9.34 1.48 2.97
N VAL A 54 -9.73 2.53 3.68
CA VAL A 54 -10.36 2.45 4.99
C VAL A 54 -11.88 2.47 4.81
N TRP A 55 -12.52 1.47 5.41
CA TRP A 55 -13.97 1.30 5.38
C TRP A 55 -14.52 1.27 6.79
N ASP A 56 -15.60 2.00 7.01
CA ASP A 56 -16.51 1.72 8.11
C ASP A 56 -17.43 0.56 7.72
N LYS A 57 -17.65 -0.38 8.64
CA LYS A 57 -18.54 -1.53 8.40
C LYS A 57 -19.51 -1.64 9.56
N ASP A 58 -20.73 -1.19 9.29
CA ASP A 58 -21.89 -1.46 10.13
C ASP A 58 -22.62 -2.72 9.69
N MET A 59 -23.69 -3.09 10.39
CA MET A 59 -24.46 -4.31 10.08
C MET A 59 -24.97 -4.31 8.63
N PHE A 60 -25.36 -3.16 8.08
CA PHE A 60 -26.05 -3.05 6.79
C PHE A 60 -25.31 -2.24 5.71
N SER A 61 -24.38 -1.36 6.07
CA SER A 61 -23.63 -0.53 5.12
C SER A 61 -22.14 -0.85 5.11
N ARG A 62 -21.44 -0.26 4.14
CA ARG A 62 -19.99 -0.10 4.11
C ARG A 62 -19.70 1.30 3.64
N ASP A 63 -19.26 2.14 4.56
CA ASP A 63 -19.01 3.54 4.28
C ASP A 63 -17.52 3.75 4.06
N TYR A 64 -17.20 4.45 2.98
CA TYR A 64 -15.83 4.74 2.62
C TYR A 64 -15.32 5.91 3.48
N LEU A 65 -14.16 5.75 4.11
CA LEU A 65 -13.60 6.76 5.02
C LEU A 65 -12.37 7.48 4.46
N GLY A 66 -11.70 6.90 3.46
CA GLY A 66 -10.44 7.42 2.96
C GLY A 66 -9.57 6.33 2.35
N GLU A 67 -8.57 6.75 1.59
CA GLU A 67 -7.51 5.88 1.12
C GLU A 67 -6.12 6.51 1.23
N VAL A 68 -5.09 5.69 1.08
CA VAL A 68 -3.74 6.16 0.80
C VAL A 68 -3.06 5.23 -0.20
N GLY A 69 -2.37 5.84 -1.16
CA GLY A 69 -1.46 5.14 -2.07
C GLY A 69 -0.01 5.43 -1.71
N VAL A 70 0.79 4.38 -1.48
CA VAL A 70 2.23 4.49 -1.26
C VAL A 70 2.97 3.98 -2.50
N GLY A 71 3.38 4.90 -3.36
CA GLY A 71 4.24 4.63 -4.52
C GLY A 71 5.59 4.02 -4.10
N VAL A 72 6.19 3.20 -4.96
CA VAL A 72 7.41 2.44 -4.64
C VAL A 72 8.56 3.36 -4.34
N GLU A 73 8.64 4.51 -5.02
CA GLU A 73 9.62 5.55 -4.73
C GLU A 73 9.47 6.16 -3.32
N ARG A 74 8.42 5.82 -2.57
CA ARG A 74 8.13 6.29 -1.22
C ARG A 74 8.12 5.20 -0.15
N TRP A 75 8.19 3.91 -0.51
CA TRP A 75 8.09 2.79 0.45
C TRP A 75 9.08 2.94 1.63
N PHE A 76 10.33 3.30 1.34
CA PHE A 76 11.40 3.36 2.35
C PHE A 76 11.98 4.77 2.57
N LYS A 77 11.32 5.81 2.04
CA LYS A 77 11.76 7.21 2.24
C LYS A 77 11.76 7.65 3.71
N ARG A 78 11.02 6.95 4.57
CA ARG A 78 10.83 7.27 5.98
C ARG A 78 11.46 6.23 6.94
N SER A 79 12.19 5.25 6.41
CA SER A 79 12.74 4.13 7.18
C SER A 79 14.27 4.16 7.31
N GLU A 80 14.92 5.32 7.15
CA GLU A 80 16.40 5.43 7.22
C GLU A 80 17.12 4.46 6.26
N GLU A 81 16.54 4.21 5.08
CA GLU A 81 17.00 3.19 4.12
C GLU A 81 17.01 1.75 4.65
N ALA A 82 16.30 1.47 5.75
CA ALA A 82 16.02 0.11 6.17
C ALA A 82 14.95 -0.51 5.26
N PHE A 83 15.33 -1.54 4.52
CA PHE A 83 14.50 -2.16 3.48
C PHE A 83 13.82 -3.44 3.95
N GLY A 84 14.49 -4.23 4.79
CA GLY A 84 13.97 -5.45 5.38
C GLY A 84 12.90 -5.22 6.45
N TRP A 85 11.95 -6.15 6.58
CA TRP A 85 10.90 -6.09 7.60
C TRP A 85 11.46 -6.07 9.03
N ASP A 86 12.47 -6.89 9.30
CA ASP A 86 13.06 -7.07 10.63
C ASP A 86 14.29 -6.17 10.88
N GLU A 87 14.63 -5.28 9.95
CA GLU A 87 15.75 -4.37 10.15
C GLU A 87 15.47 -3.36 11.27
N PRO A 88 16.43 -3.09 12.17
CA PRO A 88 16.21 -2.18 13.31
C PRO A 88 15.79 -0.75 12.93
N GLY A 89 16.21 -0.27 11.76
CA GLY A 89 15.83 1.04 11.22
C GLY A 89 14.40 1.09 10.65
N ASN A 90 13.77 -0.06 10.42
CA ASN A 90 12.44 -0.12 9.82
C ASN A 90 11.35 0.18 10.85
N LYS A 91 10.99 1.46 10.95
CA LYS A 91 9.98 1.97 11.87
C LYS A 91 8.64 2.21 11.16
N PRO A 92 7.50 2.00 11.84
CA PRO A 92 6.20 2.39 11.29
C PRO A 92 6.13 3.90 11.02
N PHE A 93 5.42 4.29 9.96
CA PHE A 93 5.19 5.68 9.60
C PHE A 93 3.71 5.99 9.44
N VAL A 94 3.38 7.28 9.57
CA VAL A 94 2.00 7.78 9.52
C VAL A 94 1.73 8.45 8.18
N LEU A 95 0.52 8.22 7.67
CA LEU A 95 0.01 8.79 6.44
C LEU A 95 -1.36 9.42 6.70
N SER A 96 -1.62 10.56 6.07
CA SER A 96 -2.96 11.16 6.07
C SER A 96 -3.83 10.43 5.06
N LEU A 97 -5.10 10.23 5.40
CA LEU A 97 -6.07 9.69 4.45
C LEU A 97 -6.44 10.77 3.44
N GLU A 98 -6.52 10.36 2.18
CA GLU A 98 -6.97 11.18 1.05
C GLU A 98 -8.30 10.63 0.54
N SER A 99 -9.00 11.43 -0.29
CA SER A 99 -10.22 10.99 -0.93
C SER A 99 -10.23 11.31 -2.41
N THR A 100 -10.44 10.28 -3.21
CA THR A 100 -10.75 10.34 -4.64
C THR A 100 -12.26 10.48 -4.90
N ARG A 101 -13.10 10.44 -3.85
CA ARG A 101 -14.55 10.56 -3.98
C ARG A 101 -15.00 12.00 -3.76
N ALA A 102 -15.60 12.60 -4.78
CA ALA A 102 -16.04 14.00 -4.79
C ALA A 102 -16.92 14.40 -3.58
N ASN A 103 -17.73 13.47 -3.06
CA ASN A 103 -18.69 13.73 -1.98
C ASN A 103 -18.27 13.18 -0.62
N THR A 104 -17.01 12.77 -0.46
CA THR A 104 -16.52 12.26 0.83
C THR A 104 -15.21 12.93 1.16
N ALA A 105 -15.20 13.83 2.15
CA ALA A 105 -13.96 14.35 2.69
C ALA A 105 -13.32 13.27 3.58
N ALA A 106 -12.14 12.77 3.20
CA ALA A 106 -11.39 11.88 4.07
C ALA A 106 -10.79 12.68 5.23
N THR A 107 -10.87 12.13 6.43
CA THR A 107 -10.23 12.70 7.63
C THR A 107 -9.54 11.60 8.42
N GLY A 108 -8.44 11.95 9.08
CA GLY A 108 -7.68 11.03 9.92
C GLY A 108 -6.42 10.51 9.25
N THR A 109 -5.79 9.56 9.92
CA THR A 109 -4.47 9.04 9.55
C THR A 109 -4.41 7.54 9.73
N ILE A 110 -3.55 6.88 8.96
CA ILE A 110 -3.20 5.48 9.13
C ILE A 110 -1.72 5.35 9.46
N LYS A 111 -1.38 4.44 10.39
CA LYS A 111 0.00 4.10 10.73
C LYS A 111 0.31 2.71 10.17
N ILE A 112 1.33 2.61 9.34
CA ILE A 112 1.72 1.35 8.70
C ILE A 112 3.23 1.09 8.85
N LYS A 113 3.61 -0.18 8.79
CA LYS A 113 4.99 -0.63 8.62
C LYS A 113 5.04 -1.48 7.35
N MET A 114 6.13 -1.39 6.59
CA MET A 114 6.36 -2.23 5.42
C MET A 114 7.84 -2.57 5.29
N GLY A 115 8.16 -3.70 4.67
CA GLY A 115 9.52 -4.19 4.52
C GLY A 115 9.55 -5.41 3.64
N PHE A 116 10.70 -5.66 3.00
CA PHE A 116 10.93 -6.90 2.28
C PHE A 116 11.20 -8.04 3.25
N VAL A 117 10.79 -9.23 2.84
CA VAL A 117 11.12 -10.50 3.45
C VAL A 117 11.69 -11.41 2.38
N HIS A 118 12.64 -12.27 2.76
CA HIS A 118 13.10 -13.30 1.84
C HIS A 118 12.01 -14.35 1.64
N PRO A 119 11.86 -14.89 0.41
CA PRO A 119 10.92 -15.97 0.16
C PRO A 119 11.28 -17.21 1.00
N PRO A 120 10.29 -17.98 1.48
CA PRO A 120 10.55 -19.17 2.28
C PRO A 120 11.39 -20.18 1.49
N GLY A 121 12.53 -20.57 2.05
CA GLY A 121 13.45 -21.55 1.45
C GLY A 121 14.33 -21.02 0.31
N GLY A 122 14.29 -19.72 0.01
CA GLY A 122 15.11 -19.10 -1.03
C GLY A 122 16.03 -18.01 -0.49
N THR A 123 17.29 -18.02 -0.92
CA THR A 123 18.15 -16.84 -0.86
C THR A 123 17.88 -16.01 -2.11
N SER A 124 17.46 -14.75 -1.93
CA SER A 124 17.49 -13.81 -3.05
C SER A 124 18.94 -13.58 -3.44
N LEU A 125 19.25 -13.66 -4.73
CA LEU A 125 20.59 -13.34 -5.25
C LEU A 125 20.93 -11.85 -5.13
N LEU A 126 19.89 -11.01 -5.07
CA LEU A 126 19.99 -9.56 -4.90
C LEU A 126 19.68 -9.19 -3.45
N ASP A 127 20.40 -8.21 -2.92
CA ASP A 127 20.05 -7.58 -1.66
C ASP A 127 18.79 -6.70 -1.79
N PHE A 128 18.19 -6.32 -0.66
CA PHE A 128 16.95 -5.55 -0.66
C PHE A 128 17.09 -4.14 -1.24
N ASN A 129 18.26 -3.51 -1.18
CA ASN A 129 18.52 -2.20 -1.77
C ASN A 129 18.56 -2.30 -3.30
N GLU A 130 19.20 -3.33 -3.84
CA GLU A 130 19.22 -3.63 -5.27
C GLU A 130 17.81 -3.93 -5.80
N ILE A 131 17.05 -4.75 -5.08
CA ILE A 131 15.64 -5.01 -5.37
C ILE A 131 14.86 -3.69 -5.40
N TYR A 132 15.01 -2.86 -4.37
CA TYR A 132 14.31 -1.58 -4.28
C TYR A 132 14.65 -0.66 -5.46
N ARG A 133 15.94 -0.46 -5.76
CA ARG A 133 16.40 0.38 -6.87
C ARG A 133 15.87 -0.12 -8.21
N MET A 134 15.86 -1.43 -8.42
CA MET A 134 15.29 -2.02 -9.62
C MET A 134 13.79 -1.74 -9.73
N LEU A 135 13.02 -1.92 -8.66
CA LEU A 135 11.59 -1.62 -8.64
C LEU A 135 11.33 -0.12 -8.91
N VAL A 136 12.09 0.78 -8.29
CA VAL A 136 11.98 2.23 -8.52
C VAL A 136 12.31 2.59 -9.97
N ARG A 137 13.40 2.06 -10.54
CA ARG A 137 13.75 2.30 -11.95
C ARG A 137 12.65 1.84 -12.90
N ARG A 138 12.07 0.67 -12.64
CA ARG A 138 10.96 0.11 -13.44
C ARG A 138 9.69 0.95 -13.32
N SER A 139 9.37 1.45 -12.12
CA SER A 139 8.22 2.34 -11.93
C SER A 139 8.34 3.65 -12.71
N ARG A 140 9.56 4.20 -12.87
CA ARG A 140 9.81 5.45 -13.58
C ARG A 140 9.90 5.30 -15.10
N GLY A 141 10.26 4.12 -15.60
CA GLY A 141 10.25 3.81 -17.03
C GLY A 141 8.85 3.79 -17.64
N VAL A 142 7.81 3.78 -16.80
CA VAL A 142 6.40 3.89 -17.17
C VAL A 142 5.89 5.27 -16.78
N GLY A 143 6.30 6.30 -17.51
CA GLY A 143 5.70 7.63 -17.37
C GLY A 143 4.21 7.59 -17.72
N LEU A 144 3.38 8.20 -16.86
CA LEU A 144 1.97 8.57 -17.07
C LEU A 144 0.95 7.42 -17.10
N SER A 145 0.30 7.16 -15.95
CA SER A 145 -1.14 6.88 -15.95
C SER A 145 -1.77 7.23 -14.60
N VAL A 146 -1.83 8.53 -14.31
CA VAL A 146 -2.99 9.07 -13.61
C VAL A 146 -4.04 9.17 -14.70
N VAL A 147 -5.01 8.25 -14.74
CA VAL A 147 -6.23 8.46 -15.51
C VAL A 147 -6.92 9.66 -14.86
N SER A 148 -6.58 10.83 -15.37
CA SER A 148 -7.31 12.07 -15.18
C SER A 148 -8.70 11.84 -15.76
N ALA A 149 -9.69 11.58 -14.91
CA ALA A 149 -11.08 11.67 -15.34
C ALA A 149 -11.32 13.13 -15.77
N PRO A 150 -11.76 13.41 -17.02
CA PRO A 150 -12.18 14.75 -17.38
C PRO A 150 -13.46 15.09 -16.60
N PRO A 151 -13.61 16.33 -16.11
CA PRO A 151 -14.84 16.77 -15.47
C PRO A 151 -15.97 16.71 -16.50
N VAL A 152 -17.02 15.94 -16.20
CA VAL A 152 -18.25 15.96 -16.98
C VAL A 152 -19.03 17.21 -16.59
N SER A 153 -19.05 18.21 -17.47
CA SER A 153 -19.96 19.34 -17.35
C SER A 153 -21.38 18.89 -17.71
N PHE A 154 -22.31 19.05 -16.78
CA PHE A 154 -23.74 18.86 -17.01
C PHE A 154 -24.29 20.06 -17.82
N TYR A 155 -25.13 19.75 -18.81
CA TYR A 155 -26.11 20.66 -19.40
C TYR A 155 -27.50 20.13 -19.10
#